data_AF-A0A929HYB6-F1
#
_entry.id   AF-A0A929HYB6-F1
#
_cell.length_a   1.000
_cell.length_b   1.000
_cell.length_c   1.000
_cell.angle_alpha   90.00
_cell.angle_beta   90.00
_cell.angle_gamma   90.00
#
_symmetry.space_group_name_H-M   'P 1'
#
loop_
_entity.id
_entity.type
_entity.pdbx_description
1 polymer ?
#
loop_
_entity_poly.entity_id
_entity_poly.type
_entity_poly.pdbx_seq_one_letter_code
_entity_poly.pdbx_strand_id
1 'polypeptide(L)'
;MRTPYHRYLVIAGMSLLLLACGSESGSSSGAQSSVATLSFENGETLSTSVICVLEPQTAAGQEILYTATSVRSPYFDVTVFAAGGIVSGAKVSWADTKDFKVYQERWSSVPGTAVSKASFDVALNGRTITGSGMLIRGDDTSNNSGEKRQSTLVVECGG
;
A
#
# COMPACT_ATOMS: atom_id res chain seq x y z
N MET A 1 57.83 42.77 7.55
CA MET A 1 58.25 44.09 8.07
C MET A 1 57.06 45.04 8.01
N ARG A 2 56.72 45.63 9.17
CA ARG A 2 56.08 46.94 9.45
C ARG A 2 55.13 47.57 8.39
N THR A 3 53.81 47.55 8.69
CA THR A 3 52.83 48.66 8.97
C THR A 3 53.01 50.04 8.30
N PRO A 4 52.02 50.99 8.36
CA PRO A 4 50.52 50.98 8.29
C PRO A 4 49.99 52.10 7.32
N TYR A 5 48.69 52.39 7.12
CA TYR A 5 47.90 53.50 7.74
C TYR A 5 46.47 53.48 7.12
N HIS A 6 45.41 53.25 7.92
CA HIS A 6 44.45 54.26 8.42
C HIS A 6 43.66 55.06 7.36
N ARG A 7 42.35 54.82 7.30
CA ARG A 7 41.35 55.83 7.68
C ARG A 7 39.98 55.19 7.96
N TYR A 8 39.50 55.49 9.15
CA TYR A 8 38.15 55.29 9.64
C TYR A 8 37.13 56.04 8.78
N LEU A 9 35.99 55.42 8.51
CA LEU A 9 34.71 56.14 8.49
C LEU A 9 33.67 55.26 9.19
N VAL A 10 33.30 55.68 10.39
CA VAL A 10 32.12 55.23 11.12
C VAL A 10 30.92 55.93 10.48
N ILE A 11 29.95 55.18 9.98
CA ILE A 11 28.58 55.67 9.85
C ILE A 11 27.68 54.70 10.60
N ALA A 12 26.96 55.30 11.53
CA ALA A 12 26.05 54.67 12.46
C ALA A 12 24.77 54.18 11.78
N GLY A 13 24.21 53.12 12.36
CA GLY A 13 22.78 53.02 12.65
C GLY A 13 21.86 52.67 11.49
N MET A 14 21.37 51.42 11.49
CA MET A 14 19.93 51.17 11.62
C MET A 14 19.71 49.67 11.84
N SER A 15 19.25 49.33 13.03
CA SER A 15 18.62 48.03 13.29
C SER A 15 17.37 47.91 12.44
N LEU A 16 17.33 46.93 11.54
CA LEU A 16 16.09 46.36 11.04
C LEU A 16 16.12 44.84 11.20
N LEU A 17 15.32 44.39 12.17
CA LEU A 17 14.35 43.31 12.07
C LEU A 17 14.78 42.02 11.36
N LEU A 18 14.98 41.00 12.19
CA LEU A 18 14.47 39.64 12.05
C LEU A 18 13.84 39.31 10.69
N LEU A 19 14.57 38.54 9.88
CA LEU A 19 13.98 37.41 9.20
C LEU A 19 14.89 36.21 9.46
N ALA A 20 14.37 35.32 10.30
CA ALA A 20 14.77 33.94 10.28
C ALA A 20 14.76 33.49 8.82
N CYS A 21 15.92 33.09 8.30
CA CYS A 21 15.95 32.18 7.17
C CYS A 21 15.39 30.88 7.73
N GLY A 22 14.06 30.81 7.77
CA GLY A 22 13.35 29.56 7.97
C GLY A 22 13.90 28.63 6.91
N SER A 23 14.46 27.52 7.36
CA SER A 23 14.62 26.35 6.52
C SER A 23 13.24 26.10 5.93
N GLU A 24 13.01 26.59 4.72
CA GLU A 24 12.03 25.99 3.85
C GLU A 24 12.55 24.57 3.69
N SER A 25 11.99 23.67 4.50
CA SER A 25 11.91 22.27 4.18
C SER A 25 11.20 22.23 2.85
N GLY A 26 11.96 22.39 1.77
CA GLY A 26 11.52 22.04 0.44
C GLY A 26 10.92 20.67 0.59
N SER A 27 9.63 20.57 0.29
CA SER A 27 8.96 19.29 0.12
C SER A 27 9.85 18.46 -0.77
N SER A 28 10.62 17.56 -0.17
CA SER A 28 10.90 16.32 -0.82
C SER A 28 9.51 15.72 -1.02
N SER A 29 8.96 15.86 -2.22
CA SER A 29 8.07 14.86 -2.76
C SER A 29 8.88 13.56 -2.84
N GLY A 30 9.20 12.99 -1.68
CA GLY A 30 9.58 11.60 -1.58
C GLY A 30 8.37 10.89 -2.10
N ALA A 31 8.46 10.36 -3.33
CA ALA A 31 7.43 9.53 -3.89
C ALA A 31 7.09 8.50 -2.81
N GLN A 32 5.93 8.66 -2.17
CA GLN A 32 5.52 7.73 -1.15
C GLN A 32 5.33 6.42 -1.91
N SER A 33 6.23 5.47 -1.69
CA SER A 33 6.12 4.17 -2.32
C SER A 33 4.92 3.47 -1.69
N SER A 34 3.96 3.04 -2.51
CA SER A 34 2.87 2.23 -1.99
C SER A 34 3.35 0.81 -1.73
N VAL A 35 3.04 0.27 -0.55
CA VAL A 35 3.52 -1.05 -0.11
C VAL A 35 2.36 -1.84 0.48
N ALA A 36 2.23 -3.09 0.06
CA ALA A 36 1.37 -4.08 0.71
C ALA A 36 2.21 -4.96 1.62
N THR A 37 1.74 -5.19 2.83
CA THR A 37 2.32 -6.09 3.82
C THR A 37 1.26 -7.06 4.31
N LEU A 38 1.55 -8.35 4.18
CA LEU A 38 0.72 -9.44 4.66
C LEU A 38 1.46 -10.15 5.80
N SER A 39 0.85 -10.21 6.97
CA SER A 39 1.42 -10.84 8.16
C SER A 39 0.58 -12.05 8.55
N PHE A 40 1.24 -13.16 8.86
CA PHE A 40 0.60 -14.40 9.31
C PHE A 40 0.78 -14.60 10.82
N GLU A 41 -0.12 -15.37 11.43
CA GLU A 41 -0.08 -15.67 12.87
C GLU A 41 1.20 -16.38 13.35
N ASN A 42 1.93 -17.04 12.44
CA ASN A 42 3.20 -17.69 12.72
C ASN A 42 4.41 -16.74 12.69
N GLY A 43 4.19 -15.45 12.44
CA GLY A 43 5.23 -14.42 12.32
C GLY A 43 5.85 -14.27 10.93
N GLU A 44 5.44 -15.06 9.93
CA GLU A 44 5.83 -14.85 8.53
C GLU A 44 5.24 -13.51 8.04
N THR A 45 6.06 -12.73 7.33
CA THR A 45 5.62 -11.49 6.69
C THR A 45 6.02 -11.48 5.23
N LEU A 46 5.10 -11.08 4.37
CA LEU A 46 5.32 -10.89 2.94
C LEU A 46 5.08 -9.42 2.61
N SER A 47 5.93 -8.83 1.76
CA SER A 47 5.78 -7.43 1.36
C SER A 47 6.11 -7.24 -0.12
N THR A 48 5.37 -6.34 -0.77
CA THR A 48 5.61 -5.97 -2.16
C THR A 48 5.16 -4.55 -2.46
N SER A 49 5.76 -3.95 -3.48
CA SER A 49 5.33 -2.64 -4.00
C SER A 49 4.04 -2.78 -4.78
N VAL A 50 3.12 -1.83 -4.62
CA VAL A 50 1.81 -1.86 -5.27
C VAL A 50 1.48 -0.55 -5.98
N ILE A 51 0.47 -0.60 -6.83
CA ILE A 51 -0.26 0.54 -7.37
C ILE A 51 -1.67 0.45 -6.78
N CYS A 52 -2.16 1.55 -6.21
CA CYS A 52 -3.51 1.63 -5.68
C CYS A 52 -4.42 2.42 -6.61
N VAL A 53 -5.66 1.95 -6.76
CA VAL A 53 -6.77 2.71 -7.34
C VAL A 53 -7.85 2.78 -6.27
N LEU A 54 -7.99 3.95 -5.64
CA LEU A 54 -8.90 4.14 -4.50
C LEU A 54 -10.27 4.69 -4.87
N GLU A 55 -10.46 5.02 -6.16
CA GLU A 55 -11.70 5.53 -6.69
C GLU A 55 -12.56 4.37 -7.21
N PRO A 56 -13.89 4.39 -7.00
CA PRO A 56 -14.78 3.36 -7.52
C PRO A 56 -14.74 3.26 -9.04
N GLN A 57 -14.80 2.04 -9.55
CA GLN A 57 -14.78 1.72 -10.97
C GLN A 57 -15.77 0.60 -11.29
N THR A 58 -16.21 0.51 -12.55
CA THR A 58 -17.06 -0.58 -13.02
C THR A 58 -16.29 -1.48 -13.98
N ALA A 59 -16.20 -2.77 -13.67
CA ALA A 59 -15.57 -3.77 -14.52
C ALA A 59 -16.41 -5.04 -14.57
N ALA A 60 -16.60 -5.61 -15.77
CA ALA A 60 -17.40 -6.82 -16.00
C ALA A 60 -18.81 -6.77 -15.35
N GLY A 61 -19.44 -5.59 -15.32
CA GLY A 61 -20.76 -5.38 -14.72
C GLY A 61 -20.80 -5.43 -13.19
N GLN A 62 -19.63 -5.40 -12.52
CA GLN A 62 -19.50 -5.30 -11.07
C GLN A 62 -18.89 -3.95 -10.69
N GLU A 63 -19.36 -3.35 -9.60
CA GLU A 63 -18.73 -2.18 -9.00
C GLU A 63 -17.58 -2.63 -8.10
N ILE A 64 -16.38 -2.11 -8.40
CA ILE A 64 -15.17 -2.27 -7.61
C ILE A 64 -14.95 -0.95 -6.87
N LEU A 65 -14.88 -1.00 -5.55
CA LEU A 65 -14.71 0.19 -4.71
C LEU A 65 -13.27 0.71 -4.73
N TYR A 66 -12.30 -0.21 -4.66
CA TYR A 66 -10.87 0.10 -4.73
C TYR A 66 -10.05 -1.17 -4.97
N THR A 67 -8.83 -0.98 -5.47
CA THR A 67 -7.84 -2.04 -5.69
C THR A 67 -6.44 -1.63 -5.25
N ALA A 68 -5.61 -2.61 -4.92
CA ALA A 68 -4.16 -2.44 -4.89
C ALA A 68 -3.48 -3.68 -5.49
N THR A 69 -2.61 -3.46 -6.48
CA THR A 69 -1.99 -4.54 -7.26
C THR A 69 -0.50 -4.32 -7.42
N SER A 70 0.31 -5.37 -7.35
CA SER A 70 1.74 -5.28 -7.62
C SER A 70 2.03 -5.29 -9.12
N VAL A 71 3.09 -4.60 -9.54
CA VAL A 71 3.53 -4.58 -10.95
C VAL A 71 4.51 -5.71 -11.32
N ARG A 72 5.01 -6.44 -10.33
CA ARG A 72 6.06 -7.46 -10.50
C ARG A 72 5.98 -8.50 -9.40
N SER A 73 6.61 -9.66 -9.64
CA SER A 73 6.76 -10.71 -8.62
C SER A 73 7.41 -10.17 -7.33
N PRO A 74 6.89 -10.55 -6.14
CA PRO A 74 5.71 -11.38 -5.94
C PRO A 74 4.42 -10.63 -6.31
N TYR A 75 3.53 -11.33 -7.03
CA TYR A 75 2.26 -10.78 -7.48
C TYR A 75 1.30 -10.70 -6.30
N PHE A 76 0.77 -9.52 -6.06
CA PHE A 76 -0.24 -9.24 -5.07
C PHE A 76 -1.42 -8.56 -5.75
N ASP A 77 -2.62 -8.94 -5.34
CA ASP A 77 -3.86 -8.26 -5.71
C ASP A 77 -4.79 -8.23 -4.50
N VAL A 78 -5.28 -7.04 -4.16
CA VAL A 78 -6.50 -6.88 -3.38
C VAL A 78 -7.52 -6.09 -4.20
N THR A 79 -8.72 -6.65 -4.32
CA THR A 79 -9.85 -6.03 -5.01
C THR A 79 -11.06 -6.08 -4.08
N VAL A 80 -11.68 -4.93 -3.80
CA VAL A 80 -12.88 -4.84 -2.97
C VAL A 80 -14.08 -4.49 -3.82
N PHE A 81 -15.11 -5.33 -3.77
CA PHE A 81 -16.34 -5.19 -4.54
C PHE A 81 -17.45 -4.56 -3.70
N ALA A 82 -18.31 -3.77 -4.33
CA ALA A 82 -19.51 -3.25 -3.69
C ALA A 82 -20.46 -4.38 -3.25
N ALA A 83 -21.27 -4.11 -2.24
CA ALA A 83 -22.29 -5.04 -1.80
C ALA A 83 -23.38 -5.23 -2.88
N GLY A 84 -23.96 -6.42 -2.96
CA GLY A 84 -25.06 -6.73 -3.90
C GLY A 84 -24.61 -7.24 -5.27
N GLY A 85 -23.30 -7.32 -5.52
CA GLY A 85 -22.72 -7.99 -6.69
C GLY A 85 -22.78 -9.52 -6.62
N ILE A 86 -22.44 -10.17 -7.74
CA ILE A 86 -22.25 -11.65 -7.78
C ILE A 86 -21.12 -12.04 -6.82
N VAL A 87 -20.07 -11.22 -6.83
CA VAL A 87 -18.97 -11.25 -5.87
C VAL A 87 -19.14 -10.07 -4.93
N SER A 88 -18.99 -10.31 -3.62
CA SER A 88 -19.06 -9.26 -2.61
C SER A 88 -17.92 -9.38 -1.60
N GLY A 89 -17.53 -8.25 -1.02
CA GLY A 89 -16.39 -8.18 -0.10
C GLY A 89 -15.07 -8.09 -0.83
N ALA A 90 -13.99 -8.56 -0.19
CA ALA A 90 -12.65 -8.47 -0.74
C ALA A 90 -12.17 -9.80 -1.32
N LYS A 91 -11.42 -9.71 -2.41
CA LYS A 91 -10.51 -10.75 -2.88
C LYS A 91 -9.09 -10.31 -2.60
N VAL A 92 -8.32 -11.11 -1.89
CA VAL A 92 -6.88 -10.96 -1.66
C VAL A 92 -6.17 -12.16 -2.28
N SER A 93 -5.10 -11.92 -3.02
CA SER A 93 -4.25 -12.97 -3.58
C SER A 93 -2.78 -12.57 -3.54
N TRP A 94 -1.93 -13.58 -3.36
CA TRP A 94 -0.49 -13.50 -3.35
C TRP A 94 0.07 -14.68 -4.14
N ALA A 95 0.78 -14.42 -5.22
CA ALA A 95 1.33 -15.43 -6.10
C ALA A 95 2.83 -15.17 -6.35
N ASP A 96 3.62 -16.24 -6.34
CA ASP A 96 5.02 -16.17 -6.71
C ASP A 96 5.20 -16.76 -8.11
N THR A 97 6.07 -16.16 -8.92
CA THR A 97 6.52 -16.81 -10.15
C THR A 97 7.58 -17.84 -9.81
N LYS A 98 7.29 -19.12 -10.05
CA LYS A 98 8.33 -20.16 -10.11
C LYS A 98 8.84 -20.25 -11.54
N ASP A 99 10.14 -20.01 -11.72
CA ASP A 99 10.87 -20.22 -12.98
C ASP A 99 10.34 -19.45 -14.21
N PHE A 100 9.80 -18.24 -14.01
CA PHE A 100 9.34 -17.31 -15.06
C PHE A 100 8.24 -17.85 -16.01
N LYS A 101 7.64 -19.01 -15.72
CA LYS A 101 6.70 -19.68 -16.64
C LYS A 101 5.36 -20.07 -16.03
N VAL A 102 5.27 -20.20 -14.71
CA VAL A 102 4.03 -20.60 -14.02
C VAL A 102 3.82 -19.70 -12.81
N TYR A 103 2.68 -18.99 -12.79
CA TYR A 103 2.18 -18.37 -11.58
C TYR A 103 1.72 -19.49 -10.65
N GLN A 104 2.30 -19.58 -9.45
CA GLN A 104 1.77 -20.45 -8.41
C GLN A 104 1.09 -19.55 -7.39
N GLU A 105 -0.23 -19.71 -7.25
CA GLU A 105 -0.98 -19.00 -6.22
C GLU A 105 -0.47 -19.49 -4.87
N ARG A 106 0.20 -18.59 -4.13
CA ARG A 106 0.81 -18.93 -2.85
C ARG A 106 -0.23 -18.79 -1.74
N TRP A 107 -1.03 -17.74 -1.76
CA TRP A 107 -2.11 -17.49 -0.82
C TRP A 107 -3.27 -16.78 -1.49
N SER A 108 -4.51 -17.18 -1.24
CA SER A 108 -5.67 -16.37 -1.61
C SER A 108 -6.83 -16.50 -0.65
N SER A 109 -7.68 -15.48 -0.63
CA SER A 109 -8.95 -15.48 0.10
C SER A 109 -10.04 -16.10 -0.76
N VAL A 110 -11.05 -16.67 -0.13
CA VAL A 110 -12.30 -17.02 -0.81
C VAL A 110 -13.16 -15.76 -0.87
N PRO A 111 -13.40 -15.19 -2.07
CA PRO A 111 -14.27 -14.03 -2.19
C PRO A 111 -15.69 -14.39 -1.74
N GLY A 112 -16.38 -13.43 -1.13
CA GLY A 112 -17.78 -13.60 -0.75
C GLY A 112 -18.66 -13.71 -1.99
N THR A 113 -19.75 -14.45 -1.87
CA THR A 113 -20.82 -14.50 -2.88
C THR A 113 -22.10 -13.92 -2.28
N ALA A 114 -23.14 -13.71 -3.09
CA ALA A 114 -24.45 -13.32 -2.57
C ALA A 114 -25.01 -14.29 -1.50
N VAL A 115 -24.53 -15.54 -1.45
CA VAL A 115 -24.99 -16.59 -0.51
C VAL A 115 -23.98 -16.91 0.60
N SER A 116 -22.75 -16.41 0.53
CA SER A 116 -21.69 -16.69 1.51
C SER A 116 -20.86 -15.44 1.81
N LYS A 117 -20.59 -15.18 3.10
CA LYS A 117 -19.71 -14.07 3.50
C LYS A 117 -18.27 -14.29 3.00
N ALA A 118 -17.55 -13.19 2.75
CA ALA A 118 -16.14 -13.22 2.37
C ALA A 118 -15.28 -13.82 3.50
N SER A 119 -14.20 -14.51 3.15
CA SER A 119 -13.26 -15.07 4.14
C SER A 119 -12.24 -14.05 4.67
N PHE A 120 -12.26 -12.84 4.10
CA PHE A 120 -11.30 -11.79 4.38
C PHE A 120 -12.00 -10.44 4.39
N ASP A 121 -12.04 -9.80 5.55
CA ASP A 121 -12.67 -8.50 5.74
C ASP A 121 -11.63 -7.40 5.50
N VAL A 122 -11.97 -6.41 4.68
CA VAL A 122 -11.08 -5.30 4.31
C VAL A 122 -11.82 -3.99 4.46
N ALA A 123 -11.11 -2.97 4.94
CA ALA A 123 -11.58 -1.60 5.05
C ALA A 123 -10.54 -0.62 4.51
N LEU A 124 -11.02 0.52 4.01
CA LEU A 124 -10.20 1.65 3.60
C LEU A 124 -10.34 2.78 4.62
N ASN A 125 -9.23 3.25 5.18
CA ASN A 125 -9.18 4.42 6.06
C ASN A 125 -8.21 5.44 5.47
N GLY A 126 -8.75 6.51 4.88
CA GLY A 126 -7.97 7.47 4.11
C GLY A 126 -7.31 6.80 2.91
N ARG A 127 -5.97 6.64 2.96
CA ARG A 127 -5.17 5.95 1.93
C ARG A 127 -4.61 4.60 2.39
N THR A 128 -5.05 4.10 3.55
CA THR A 128 -4.58 2.84 4.10
C THR A 128 -5.66 1.79 3.97
N ILE A 129 -5.36 0.68 3.28
CA ILE A 129 -6.22 -0.50 3.24
C ILE A 129 -5.78 -1.43 4.36
N THR A 130 -6.68 -1.77 5.27
CA THR A 130 -6.44 -2.75 6.32
C THR A 130 -7.39 -3.92 6.16
N GLY A 131 -6.93 -5.13 6.45
CA GLY A 131 -7.83 -6.27 6.48
C GLY A 131 -7.34 -7.41 7.35
N SER A 132 -8.23 -8.36 7.59
CA SER A 132 -7.92 -9.57 8.34
C SER A 132 -8.82 -10.72 7.91
N GLY A 133 -8.29 -11.93 7.96
CA GLY A 133 -9.06 -13.12 7.67
C GLY A 133 -8.19 -14.33 7.40
N MET A 134 -8.85 -15.36 6.90
CA MET A 134 -8.21 -16.63 6.55
C MET A 134 -7.80 -16.61 5.08
N LEU A 135 -6.53 -16.92 4.83
CA LEU A 135 -6.00 -17.21 3.50
C LEU A 135 -5.70 -18.69 3.36
N ILE A 136 -5.87 -19.21 2.15
CA ILE A 136 -5.66 -20.60 1.79
C ILE A 136 -4.44 -20.69 0.89
N ARG A 137 -3.54 -21.63 1.17
CA ARG A 137 -2.32 -21.84 0.42
C ARG A 137 -2.55 -22.75 -0.80
N GLY A 138 -1.94 -22.40 -1.92
CA GLY A 138 -1.87 -23.23 -3.13
C GLY A 138 -2.96 -22.94 -4.16
N ASP A 139 -2.84 -23.62 -5.32
CA ASP A 139 -3.68 -23.41 -6.51
C ASP A 139 -5.12 -23.97 -6.36
N ASP A 140 -5.40 -24.76 -5.31
CA ASP A 140 -6.68 -25.46 -5.08
C ASP A 140 -7.67 -24.69 -4.18
N THR A 141 -7.69 -23.36 -4.27
CA THR A 141 -8.62 -22.53 -3.47
C THR A 141 -10.09 -22.82 -3.76
N SER A 142 -10.41 -23.41 -4.92
CA SER A 142 -11.76 -23.90 -5.27
C SER A 142 -12.27 -25.02 -4.37
N ASN A 143 -11.38 -25.85 -3.80
CA ASN A 143 -11.75 -27.01 -3.00
C ASN A 143 -11.61 -26.78 -1.48
N ASN A 144 -11.16 -25.59 -1.07
CA ASN A 144 -10.93 -25.23 0.34
C ASN A 144 -10.02 -26.20 1.12
N SER A 145 -9.20 -26.98 0.42
CA SER A 145 -8.38 -28.08 0.96
C SER A 145 -6.93 -27.69 1.26
N GLY A 146 -6.51 -26.49 0.85
CA GLY A 146 -5.17 -25.98 1.13
C GLY A 146 -4.93 -25.63 2.60
N GLU A 147 -3.66 -25.41 2.95
CA GLU A 147 -3.27 -24.91 4.28
C GLU A 147 -3.95 -23.57 4.55
N LYS A 148 -4.65 -23.43 5.67
CA LYS A 148 -5.34 -22.19 6.04
C LYS A 148 -4.56 -21.46 7.11
N ARG A 149 -4.38 -20.15 6.95
CA ARG A 149 -3.71 -19.32 7.96
C ARG A 149 -4.49 -18.05 8.24
N GLN A 150 -4.56 -17.69 9.51
CA GLN A 150 -5.01 -16.36 9.90
C GLN A 150 -3.95 -15.34 9.48
N SER A 151 -4.41 -14.23 8.91
CA SER A 151 -3.52 -13.18 8.43
C SER A 151 -4.13 -11.79 8.58
N THR A 152 -3.25 -10.79 8.59
CA THR A 152 -3.58 -9.37 8.57
C THR A 152 -2.90 -8.70 7.38
N LEU A 153 -3.64 -7.82 6.71
CA LEU A 153 -3.19 -7.05 5.56
C LEU A 153 -3.10 -5.57 5.95
N VAL A 154 -2.00 -4.93 5.56
CA VAL A 154 -1.85 -3.48 5.57
C VAL A 154 -1.31 -3.06 4.21
N VAL A 155 -2.03 -2.18 3.51
CA VAL A 155 -1.55 -1.54 2.29
C VAL A 155 -1.51 -0.04 2.53
N GLU A 156 -0.33 0.55 2.41
CA GLU A 156 -0.15 1.99 2.44
C GLU A 156 -0.11 2.49 1.00
N CYS A 157 -1.11 3.26 0.59
CA CYS A 157 -1.17 3.85 -0.75
C CYS A 157 -0.55 5.25 -0.73
N GLY A 158 0.65 5.38 -1.30
CA GLY A 158 1.38 6.65 -1.35
C GLY A 158 0.62 7.75 -2.09
N GLY A 159 0.77 8.99 -1.59
CA GLY A 159 0.13 10.22 -2.08
C GLY A 159 0.73 10.82 -3.33
#